data_AF-A0A368FKA1-F1
#
_entry.id   AF-A0A368FKA1-F1
#
_cell.length_a   1.000
_cell.length_b   1.000
_cell.length_c   1.000
_cell.angle_alpha   90.00
_cell.angle_beta   90.00
_cell.angle_gamma   90.00
#
_symmetry.space_group_name_H-M   'P 1'
#
loop_
_entity.id
_entity.type
_entity.pdbx_description
1 polymer ?
#
loop_
_entity_poly.entity_id
_entity_poly.type
_entity_poly.pdbx_seq_one_letter_code
_entity_poly.pdbx_strand_id
1 'polypeptide(L)'
;MRLDKERAGKTADEYINSMAKSASPDELRMMRGQPTEAMKMTMFYRYWCLKEAILKATGDGILDDLSRINFQVNMSDRYRPGCFVTSTTVLLDGKLQDQWIFEETFADGNHAAAVCKEISFESLLEHAVVLNPLPNDGLDAYEEFIKKPRKTF
;
A
#
# COMPACT_ATOMS: atom_id res chain seq x y z
N MET A 1 2.67 13.61 -5.16
CA MET A 1 2.06 13.98 -6.45
C MET A 1 1.08 15.13 -6.25
N ARG A 2 1.16 16.16 -7.10
CA ARG A 2 0.21 17.29 -7.08
C ARG A 2 -1.12 16.87 -7.70
N LEU A 3 -2.23 17.18 -7.04
CA LEU A 3 -3.58 17.01 -7.55
C LEU A 3 -3.84 18.11 -8.57
N ASP A 4 -3.96 17.68 -9.83
CA ASP A 4 -4.40 18.56 -10.90
C ASP A 4 -5.92 18.43 -11.03
N LYS A 5 -6.63 19.43 -10.49
CA LYS A 5 -8.10 19.45 -10.36
C LYS A 5 -8.79 19.92 -11.65
N GLU A 6 -8.06 20.53 -12.58
CA GLU A 6 -8.59 21.11 -13.82
C GLU A 6 -7.73 20.68 -15.03
N ARG A 7 -7.58 19.37 -15.23
CA ARG A 7 -6.84 18.85 -16.39
C ARG A 7 -7.62 19.02 -17.69
N ALA A 8 -7.22 20.04 -18.46
CA ALA A 8 -7.50 20.15 -19.90
C ALA A 8 -8.99 20.07 -20.29
N GLY A 9 -9.89 20.55 -19.43
CA GLY A 9 -11.34 20.57 -19.69
C GLY A 9 -12.02 19.20 -19.68
N LYS A 10 -11.35 18.15 -19.22
CA LYS A 10 -11.93 16.79 -19.09
C LYS A 10 -12.65 16.64 -17.75
N THR A 11 -13.75 15.89 -17.77
CA THR A 11 -14.38 15.39 -16.54
C THR A 11 -13.48 14.37 -15.84
N ALA A 12 -13.68 14.17 -14.54
CA ALA A 12 -12.95 13.16 -13.77
C ALA A 12 -13.18 11.76 -14.36
N ASP A 13 -14.39 11.45 -14.82
CA ASP A 13 -14.69 10.16 -15.46
C ASP A 13 -13.93 9.96 -16.77
N GLU A 14 -13.88 10.97 -17.64
CA GLU A 14 -13.07 10.93 -18.87
C GLU A 14 -11.59 10.71 -18.57
N TYR A 15 -11.09 11.38 -17.54
CA TYR A 15 -9.71 11.24 -17.13
C TYR A 15 -9.42 9.85 -16.54
N ILE A 16 -10.25 9.36 -15.63
CA ILE A 16 -10.17 8.00 -15.08
C ILE A 16 -10.23 6.96 -16.21
N ASN A 17 -11.12 7.15 -17.19
CA ASN A 17 -11.26 6.24 -18.33
C ASN A 17 -9.99 6.18 -19.19
N SER A 18 -9.29 7.32 -19.36
CA SER A 18 -8.04 7.35 -20.12
C SER A 18 -6.92 6.52 -19.47
N MET A 19 -7.00 6.29 -18.16
CA MET A 19 -6.03 5.52 -17.37
C MET A 19 -6.59 4.18 -16.89
N ALA A 20 -7.75 3.75 -17.39
CA ALA A 20 -8.45 2.58 -16.86
C ALA A 20 -7.66 1.27 -16.98
N LYS A 21 -6.77 1.16 -17.97
CA LYS A 21 -5.88 0.00 -18.14
C LYS A 21 -4.86 -0.15 -17.00
N SER A 22 -4.57 0.92 -16.27
CA SER A 22 -3.60 0.93 -15.18
C SER A 22 -4.21 0.67 -13.80
N ALA A 23 -5.53 0.44 -13.74
CA ALA A 23 -6.27 0.27 -12.49
C ALA A 23 -7.06 -1.04 -12.51
N SER A 24 -7.20 -1.65 -11.33
CA SER A 24 -8.04 -2.84 -11.17
C SER A 24 -9.52 -2.49 -11.34
N PRO A 25 -10.39 -3.47 -11.65
CA PRO A 25 -11.84 -3.24 -11.71
C PRO A 25 -12.42 -2.69 -10.38
N ASP A 26 -11.89 -3.13 -9.24
CA ASP A 26 -12.30 -2.64 -7.92
C ASP A 26 -11.87 -1.19 -7.71
N GLU A 27 -10.63 -0.84 -8.03
CA GLU A 27 -10.11 0.53 -7.95
C GLU A 27 -10.95 1.47 -8.84
N LEU A 28 -11.28 1.05 -10.06
CA LEU A 28 -12.15 1.80 -10.98
C LEU A 28 -13.54 2.01 -10.41
N ARG A 29 -14.13 0.97 -9.81
CA ARG A 29 -15.44 1.07 -9.14
C ARG A 29 -15.37 2.08 -7.98
N MET A 30 -14.31 2.01 -7.18
CA MET A 30 -14.10 2.90 -6.03
C MET A 30 -13.90 4.36 -6.46
N MET A 31 -13.12 4.61 -7.51
CA MET A 31 -12.90 5.95 -8.04
C MET A 31 -14.20 6.53 -8.62
N ARG A 32 -14.90 5.80 -9.49
CA ARG A 32 -16.14 6.27 -10.16
C ARG A 32 -17.32 6.42 -9.19
N GLY A 33 -17.34 5.64 -8.11
CA GLY A 33 -18.39 5.67 -7.09
C GLY A 33 -18.39 6.92 -6.19
N GLN A 34 -17.41 7.82 -6.33
CA GLN A 34 -17.37 9.03 -5.52
C GLN A 34 -18.41 10.07 -5.97
N PRO A 35 -19.03 10.81 -5.04
CA PRO A 35 -20.16 11.68 -5.33
C PRO A 35 -19.80 12.98 -6.06
N THR A 36 -18.53 13.40 -6.02
CA THR A 36 -18.07 14.65 -6.65
C THR A 36 -16.82 14.41 -7.48
N GLU A 37 -16.65 15.19 -8.55
CA GLU A 37 -15.47 15.13 -9.43
C GLU A 37 -14.16 15.31 -8.63
N ALA A 38 -14.16 16.22 -7.65
CA ALA A 38 -13.01 16.44 -6.77
C ALA A 38 -12.67 15.19 -5.94
N MET A 39 -13.68 14.47 -5.43
CA MET A 39 -13.46 13.22 -4.69
C MET A 39 -13.02 12.08 -5.61
N LYS A 40 -13.58 11.97 -6.82
CA LYS A 40 -13.12 11.01 -7.84
C LYS A 40 -11.62 11.21 -8.14
N MET A 41 -11.22 12.46 -8.39
CA MET A 41 -9.83 12.81 -8.63
C MET A 41 -8.93 12.58 -7.41
N THR A 42 -9.44 12.84 -6.20
CA THR A 42 -8.70 12.54 -4.96
C THR A 42 -8.39 11.05 -4.85
N MET A 43 -9.38 10.19 -5.12
CA MET A 43 -9.19 8.74 -5.13
C MET A 43 -8.24 8.29 -6.26
N PHE A 44 -8.34 8.88 -7.45
CA PHE A 44 -7.39 8.63 -8.53
C PHE A 44 -5.96 8.87 -8.09
N TYR A 45 -5.67 10.06 -7.54
CA TYR A 45 -4.31 10.40 -7.12
C TYR A 45 -3.83 9.59 -5.93
N ARG A 46 -4.74 9.15 -5.05
CA ARG A 46 -4.43 8.20 -3.96
C ARG A 46 -3.93 6.87 -4.53
N TYR A 47 -4.71 6.22 -5.38
CA TYR A 47 -4.32 4.96 -6.02
C TYR A 47 -3.06 5.09 -6.89
N TRP A 48 -2.93 6.20 -7.61
CA TRP A 48 -1.75 6.43 -8.43
C TRP A 48 -0.48 6.57 -7.58
N CYS A 49 -0.54 7.29 -6.45
CA CYS A 49 0.59 7.38 -5.53
C CYS A 49 0.97 6.01 -4.95
N LEU A 50 -0.03 5.20 -4.58
CA LEU A 50 0.19 3.85 -4.06
C LEU A 50 0.88 2.94 -5.09
N LYS A 51 0.41 2.93 -6.34
CA LYS A 51 1.03 2.17 -7.44
C LYS A 51 2.46 2.64 -7.68
N GLU A 52 2.68 3.94 -7.81
CA GLU A 52 4.03 4.51 -7.95
C GLU A 52 4.95 4.13 -6.78
N ALA A 53 4.43 4.09 -5.56
CA ALA A 53 5.22 3.76 -4.37
C ALA A 53 5.70 2.30 -4.41
N ILE A 54 4.82 1.33 -4.70
CA ILE A 54 5.23 -0.08 -4.77
C ILE A 54 6.19 -0.34 -5.94
N LEU A 55 5.95 0.24 -7.13
CA LEU A 55 6.84 0.07 -8.28
C LEU A 55 8.25 0.62 -8.01
N LYS A 56 8.34 1.71 -7.25
CA LYS A 56 9.63 2.28 -6.82
C LYS A 56 10.31 1.43 -5.76
N ALA A 57 9.54 0.83 -4.86
CA ALA A 57 10.08 -0.04 -3.82
C ALA A 57 10.61 -1.35 -4.41
N THR A 58 9.92 -1.95 -5.39
CA THR A 58 10.38 -3.19 -6.04
C THR A 58 11.51 -2.96 -7.04
N GLY A 59 11.58 -1.76 -7.63
CA GLY A 59 12.54 -1.45 -8.70
C GLY A 59 12.14 -2.00 -10.07
N ASP A 60 10.93 -2.54 -10.21
CA ASP A 60 10.46 -3.16 -11.47
C ASP A 60 10.19 -2.15 -12.60
N GLY A 61 10.15 -0.85 -12.28
CA GLY A 61 9.71 0.18 -13.22
C GLY A 61 8.21 0.07 -13.52
N ILE A 62 7.75 0.55 -14.67
CA ILE A 62 6.34 0.43 -15.06
C ILE A 62 6.11 -0.99 -15.58
N LEU A 63 5.42 -1.82 -14.79
CA LEU A 63 4.96 -3.15 -15.21
C LEU A 63 4.06 -3.07 -16.45
N ASP A 64 4.10 -4.12 -17.29
CA ASP A 64 3.25 -4.24 -18.49
C ASP A 64 1.74 -4.21 -18.16
N ASP A 65 1.34 -4.65 -16.96
CA ASP A 65 -0.05 -4.65 -16.53
C ASP A 65 -0.21 -4.24 -15.05
N LEU A 66 -0.39 -2.93 -14.83
CA LEU A 66 -0.64 -2.35 -13.50
C LEU A 66 -2.02 -2.69 -12.91
N SER A 67 -2.94 -3.27 -13.69
CA SER A 67 -4.26 -3.66 -13.20
C SER A 67 -4.21 -4.89 -12.28
N ARG A 68 -3.13 -5.68 -12.37
CA ARG A 68 -2.85 -6.83 -11.50
C ARG A 68 -2.57 -6.46 -10.05
N ILE A 69 -2.05 -5.24 -9.83
CA ILE A 69 -1.84 -4.66 -8.51
C ILE A 69 -3.15 -4.03 -8.07
N ASN A 70 -3.83 -4.62 -7.09
CA ASN A 70 -5.13 -4.17 -6.61
C ASN A 70 -5.03 -3.67 -5.17
N PHE A 71 -5.10 -2.35 -4.98
CA PHE A 71 -5.06 -1.73 -3.66
C PHE A 71 -6.42 -1.78 -2.93
N GLN A 72 -6.39 -2.23 -1.69
CA GLN A 72 -7.53 -2.24 -0.78
C GLN A 72 -7.38 -1.08 0.20
N VAL A 73 -8.17 -0.03 -0.02
CA VAL A 73 -8.18 1.18 0.82
C VAL A 73 -9.46 1.23 1.66
N ASN A 74 -9.39 1.73 2.88
CA ASN A 74 -10.57 1.87 3.73
C ASN A 74 -11.18 3.28 3.56
N MET A 75 -12.46 3.33 3.18
CA MET A 75 -13.17 4.61 2.97
C MET A 75 -13.46 5.36 4.28
N SER A 76 -13.33 4.70 5.42
CA SER A 76 -13.44 5.32 6.74
C SER A 76 -12.12 5.96 7.20
N ASP A 77 -11.03 5.77 6.45
CA ASP A 77 -9.74 6.39 6.77
C ASP A 77 -9.84 7.91 6.72
N ARG A 78 -9.16 8.58 7.66
CA ARG A 78 -9.04 10.04 7.66
C ARG A 78 -7.99 10.50 6.65
N TYR A 79 -8.26 10.28 5.37
CA TYR A 79 -7.38 10.68 4.26
C TYR A 79 -7.51 12.19 3.99
N ARG A 80 -6.78 13.00 4.77
CA ARG A 80 -6.83 14.47 4.75
C ARG A 80 -5.50 15.06 5.26
N PRO A 81 -5.25 16.37 5.10
CA PRO A 81 -4.01 17.00 5.57
C PRO A 81 -3.71 16.73 7.04
N GLY A 82 -2.44 16.45 7.35
CA GLY A 82 -1.96 16.24 8.72
C GLY A 82 -2.33 14.89 9.33
N CYS A 83 -2.82 13.94 8.54
CA CYS A 83 -3.09 12.56 8.96
C CYS A 83 -2.23 11.57 8.16
N PHE A 84 -1.95 10.43 8.78
CA PHE A 84 -1.33 9.28 8.14
C PHE A 84 -2.33 8.13 8.10
N VAL A 85 -2.33 7.40 6.99
CA VAL A 85 -3.13 6.18 6.79
C VAL A 85 -2.18 5.02 6.59
N THR A 86 -2.34 3.96 7.39
CA THR A 86 -1.49 2.76 7.36
C THR A 86 -2.30 1.46 7.26
N SER A 87 -3.60 1.58 6.98
CA SER A 87 -4.54 0.45 6.87
C SER A 87 -4.60 -0.16 5.47
N THR A 88 -3.96 0.48 4.48
CA THR A 88 -3.99 0.05 3.08
C THR A 88 -3.20 -1.23 2.88
N THR A 89 -3.81 -2.18 2.18
CA THR A 89 -3.18 -3.43 1.76
C THR A 89 -3.20 -3.57 0.24
N VAL A 90 -2.41 -4.50 -0.29
CA VAL A 90 -2.31 -4.73 -1.73
C VAL A 90 -2.45 -6.22 -2.06
N LEU A 91 -3.20 -6.50 -3.12
CA LEU A 91 -3.32 -7.82 -3.71
C LEU A 91 -2.57 -7.82 -5.05
N LEU A 92 -1.76 -8.85 -5.31
CA LEU A 92 -1.19 -9.12 -6.63
C LEU A 92 -1.86 -10.38 -7.18
N ASP A 93 -2.54 -10.27 -8.32
CA ASP A 93 -3.33 -11.36 -8.91
C ASP A 93 -4.29 -12.03 -7.90
N GLY A 94 -4.91 -11.20 -7.04
CA GLY A 94 -5.82 -11.65 -5.98
C GLY A 94 -5.16 -12.21 -4.73
N LYS A 95 -3.83 -12.31 -4.67
CA LYS A 95 -3.10 -12.77 -3.48
C LYS A 95 -2.61 -11.61 -2.63
N LEU A 96 -2.92 -11.65 -1.34
CA LEU A 96 -2.42 -10.66 -0.38
C LEU A 96 -0.89 -10.65 -0.35
N GLN A 97 -0.32 -9.45 -0.40
CA GLN A 97 1.11 -9.22 -0.24
C GLN A 97 1.33 -8.55 1.12
N ASP A 98 1.53 -9.36 2.15
CA ASP A 98 1.64 -8.95 3.55
C ASP A 98 3.02 -8.40 3.94
N GLN A 99 4.04 -8.64 3.10
CA GLN A 99 5.37 -8.06 3.23
C GLN A 99 5.37 -6.54 2.98
N TRP A 100 4.39 -6.01 2.25
CA TRP A 100 4.33 -4.58 1.92
C TRP A 100 3.50 -3.79 2.94
N ILE A 101 4.10 -2.72 3.45
CA ILE A 101 3.41 -1.71 4.26
C ILE A 101 3.34 -0.41 3.49
N PHE A 102 2.16 0.20 3.55
CA PHE A 102 1.89 1.50 2.95
C PHE A 102 1.64 2.53 4.04
N GLU A 103 2.27 3.70 3.88
CA GLU A 103 1.95 4.89 4.65
C GLU A 103 1.53 5.98 3.67
N GLU A 104 0.29 6.43 3.79
CA GLU A 104 -0.28 7.45 2.93
C GLU A 104 -0.47 8.75 3.70
N THR A 105 -0.23 9.87 3.03
CA THR A 105 -0.51 11.19 3.60
C THR A 105 -0.95 12.17 2.52
N PHE A 106 -1.66 13.20 2.97
CA PHE A 106 -1.97 14.36 2.18
C PHE A 106 -1.10 15.50 2.74
N ALA A 107 0.02 15.78 2.09
CA ALA A 107 1.04 16.70 2.64
C ALA A 107 0.46 18.11 2.82
N ASP A 108 -0.42 18.52 1.90
CA ASP A 108 -1.25 19.71 1.98
C ASP A 108 -2.57 19.48 1.25
N GLY A 109 -3.39 20.52 1.05
CA GLY A 109 -4.69 20.42 0.37
C GLY A 109 -4.67 20.00 -1.12
N ASN A 110 -3.49 19.87 -1.72
CA ASN A 110 -3.28 19.61 -3.15
C ASN A 110 -2.17 18.59 -3.43
N HIS A 111 -1.57 17.93 -2.44
CA HIS A 111 -0.49 16.97 -2.65
C HIS A 111 -0.73 15.67 -1.90
N ALA A 112 -0.90 14.58 -2.65
CA ALA A 112 -0.93 13.23 -2.12
C ALA A 112 0.48 12.63 -2.11
N ALA A 113 0.80 11.83 -1.10
CA ALA A 113 2.03 11.06 -1.03
C ALA A 113 1.73 9.67 -0.45
N ALA A 114 2.49 8.69 -0.91
CA ALA A 114 2.49 7.35 -0.36
C ALA A 114 3.94 6.85 -0.29
N VAL A 115 4.24 6.13 0.77
CA VAL A 115 5.48 5.41 0.98
C VAL A 115 5.14 3.93 1.00
N CYS A 116 5.93 3.12 0.28
CA CYS A 116 5.87 1.67 0.33
C CYS A 116 7.19 1.18 0.93
N LYS A 117 7.09 0.27 1.90
CA LYS A 117 8.26 -0.38 2.52
C LYS A 117 8.01 -1.87 2.65
N GLU A 118 9.05 -2.64 2.42
CA GLU A 118 9.06 -4.07 2.70
C GLU A 118 9.37 -4.27 4.18
N ILE A 119 8.62 -5.14 4.86
CA ILE A 119 9.06 -5.76 6.10
C ILE A 119 9.50 -7.18 5.78
N SER A 120 10.80 -7.39 5.75
CA SER A 120 11.41 -8.71 5.71
C SER A 120 12.08 -9.04 7.03
N PHE A 121 12.30 -10.32 7.31
CA PHE A 121 13.05 -10.74 8.50
C PHE A 121 14.46 -10.15 8.47
N GLU A 122 15.06 -10.08 7.29
CA GLU A 122 16.35 -9.46 7.02
C GLU A 122 16.34 -7.97 7.39
N SER A 123 15.30 -7.22 7.01
CA SER A 123 15.17 -5.80 7.38
C SER A 123 15.04 -5.59 8.89
N LEU A 124 14.39 -6.51 9.59
CA LEU A 124 14.25 -6.47 11.05
C LEU A 124 15.57 -6.79 11.77
N LEU A 125 16.43 -7.59 11.12
CA LEU A 125 17.76 -7.93 11.62
C LEU A 125 18.84 -6.93 11.21
N GLU A 126 18.53 -5.98 10.33
CA GLU A 126 19.47 -4.94 9.93
C GLU A 126 19.91 -4.14 11.16
N HIS A 127 21.22 -4.15 11.44
CA HIS A 127 21.82 -3.58 12.65
C HIS A 127 21.39 -4.20 13.99
N ALA A 128 20.65 -5.32 13.98
CA ALA A 128 20.38 -6.05 15.21
C ALA A 128 21.68 -6.64 15.78
N VAL A 129 21.83 -6.57 17.10
CA VAL A 129 22.95 -7.16 17.83
C VAL A 129 22.43 -8.09 18.91
N VAL A 130 23.19 -9.16 19.18
CA VAL A 130 22.88 -10.07 20.29
C VAL A 130 23.14 -9.33 21.60
N LEU A 131 22.07 -8.93 22.29
CA LEU A 131 22.19 -8.29 23.61
C LEU A 131 22.42 -9.31 24.72
N ASN A 132 21.72 -10.44 24.68
CA ASN A 132 21.80 -11.51 25.67
C ASN A 132 21.95 -12.85 24.94
N PRO A 133 23.16 -13.41 24.84
CA PRO A 133 23.37 -14.70 24.19
C PRO A 133 22.65 -15.79 24.97
N LEU A 134 21.88 -16.61 24.26
CA LEU A 134 21.27 -17.81 24.83
C LEU A 134 22.28 -18.96 24.82
N PRO A 135 22.20 -19.91 25.77
CA PRO A 135 22.99 -21.14 25.72
C PRO A 135 22.81 -21.85 24.38
N ASN A 136 23.91 -22.41 23.85
CA ASN A 136 23.94 -23.12 22.57
C ASN A 136 23.27 -22.36 21.42
N ASP A 137 23.51 -21.04 21.34
CA ASP A 137 22.92 -20.13 20.34
C ASP A 137 21.38 -20.22 20.24
N GLY A 138 20.72 -20.53 21.36
CA GLY A 138 19.27 -20.63 21.44
C GLY A 138 18.69 -21.98 21.02
N LEU A 139 19.53 -22.98 20.70
CA LEU A 139 19.07 -24.34 20.37
C LEU A 139 18.25 -24.96 21.50
N ASP A 140 18.72 -24.82 22.74
CA ASP A 140 18.03 -25.35 23.93
C ASP A 140 16.62 -24.73 24.08
N ALA A 141 16.50 -23.42 23.86
CA ALA A 141 15.23 -22.70 23.94
C ALA A 141 14.26 -23.09 22.81
N TYR A 142 14.79 -23.32 21.60
CA TYR A 142 13.99 -23.81 20.47
C TYR A 142 13.46 -25.22 20.73
N GLU A 143 14.30 -26.13 21.23
CA GLU A 143 13.88 -27.48 21.58
C GLU A 143 12.81 -27.48 22.68
N GLU A 144 12.95 -26.63 23.69
CA GLU A 144 11.93 -26.47 24.73
C GLU A 144 10.60 -25.97 24.12
N PHE A 145 10.66 -24.97 23.23
CA PHE A 145 9.48 -24.42 22.55
C PHE A 145 8.74 -25.49 21.73
N ILE A 146 9.45 -26.29 20.94
CA ILE A 146 8.85 -27.36 20.12
C ILE A 146 8.18 -28.45 20.97
N LYS A 147 8.67 -28.69 22.19
CA LYS A 147 8.08 -29.65 23.15
C LYS A 147 6.80 -29.12 23.80
N LYS A 148 6.50 -27.81 23.73
CA LYS A 148 5.30 -27.24 24.37
C LYS A 148 4.03 -27.76 23.67
N PRO A 149 3.04 -28.29 24.42
CA PRO A 149 1.80 -28.79 23.84
C PRO A 149 1.07 -27.64 23.14
N ARG A 150 0.71 -27.84 21.88
CA ARG A 150 -0.13 -26.88 21.14
C ARG A 150 -1.50 -26.85 21.79
N LYS A 151 -2.00 -25.67 22.15
CA LYS A 151 -3.38 -25.53 22.64
C LYS A 151 -4.32 -26.02 21.52
N THR A 152 -5.10 -27.05 21.81
CA THR A 152 -6.29 -27.39 21.03
C THR A 152 -7.33 -26.33 21.34
N PHE A 153 -7.63 -25.49 20.35
CA PHE A 153 -8.77 -24.59 20.40
C PHE A 153 -10.08 -25.38 20.29
#